data_AF-A0A1M5WVD8-F1
#
_entry.id   AF-A0A1M5WVD8-F1
#
_cell.length_a   1.000
_cell.length_b   1.000
_cell.length_c   1.000
_cell.angle_alpha   90.00
_cell.angle_beta   90.00
_cell.angle_gamma   90.00
#
_symmetry.space_group_name_H-M   'P 1'
#
loop_
_entity.id
_entity.type
_entity.pdbx_description
1 polymer ?
#
loop_
_entity_poly.entity_id
_entity_poly.type
_entity_poly.pdbx_seq_one_letter_code
_entity_poly.pdbx_strand_id
1 'polypeptide(L)'
;MLVSFILITLIAMFGHSEDFLGTTLLSRPLVLGPLVGLVLGDLSQGVVIGATLELIFMGNIKVGAAIPPDVITGGVLSTAFAILSGKGPSIALALAVPISILAEMAISGLFVFRAVFNKRFATYAEEGDYKKLQRLHVLSGLLKPLLMGLITFTALLLGADVMKAFLDSIPVWVNDGLKVAGNMLPALGFALLLNLMFNKKVAPYFFLGFVLTSYLKLPVIAIGALGVIVALIITDITHKSASTEDDDADEGESPVEPAPELPKKTIRSLFFRSLALEANFNFETWQNSGFAFAMIPVLKKLYTTKQSMSAALTRHLQFFNTSPYGSTLILGITAAMEARKSKSEDFDEESINSVKTGLMGPLAGVFDSLFWGTFKVIAAGVGASLAIKGNVLGPILFLLIFNVPHLVLRYQLTFIGYNTGTRFLQNLAKTNVMDKLTVGSSILGLMVIGAMTATLMNITTPITLGSDDTAATLQSILDQIVPNIIPLGLTFLTFYFVKKNMKPTWLLLGLLVVGFLGSILHILA
;
A
#
# COMPACT_ATOMS: atom_id res chain seq x y z
N MET A 1 -11.36 14.87 27.42
CA MET A 1 -10.46 13.69 27.42
C MET A 1 -11.16 12.42 26.97
N LEU A 2 -12.14 11.87 27.71
CA LEU A 2 -12.80 10.61 27.32
C LEU A 2 -13.45 10.65 25.92
N VAL A 3 -14.16 11.73 25.59
CA VAL A 3 -14.75 11.92 24.24
C VAL A 3 -13.68 11.87 23.15
N SER A 4 -12.55 12.55 23.34
CA SER A 4 -11.43 12.53 22.40
C SER A 4 -10.88 11.11 22.22
N PHE A 5 -10.78 10.30 23.28
CA PHE A 5 -10.32 8.91 23.19
C PHE A 5 -11.29 8.01 22.42
N ILE A 6 -12.60 8.23 22.57
CA ILE A 6 -13.61 7.53 21.78
C ILE A 6 -13.47 7.90 20.31
N LEU A 7 -13.35 9.20 19.99
CA LEU A 7 -13.19 9.67 18.61
C LEU A 7 -11.90 9.15 17.95
N ILE A 8 -10.78 9.14 18.68
CA ILE A 8 -9.50 8.57 18.19
C ILE A 8 -9.63 7.06 17.96
N THR A 9 -10.33 6.35 18.84
CA THR A 9 -10.65 4.93 18.65
C THR A 9 -11.46 4.71 17.37
N LEU A 10 -12.47 5.55 17.10
CA LEU A 10 -13.25 5.47 15.86
C LEU A 10 -12.39 5.74 14.62
N ILE A 11 -11.39 6.62 14.71
CA ILE A 11 -10.41 6.84 13.64
C ILE A 11 -9.57 5.58 13.40
N ALA A 12 -9.08 4.92 14.45
CA ALA A 12 -8.36 3.65 14.31
C ALA A 12 -9.25 2.55 13.70
N MET A 13 -10.51 2.44 14.15
CA MET A 13 -11.47 1.50 13.58
C MET A 13 -11.75 1.79 12.09
N PHE A 14 -11.85 3.06 11.72
CA PHE A 14 -12.00 3.47 10.33
C PHE A 14 -10.79 3.05 9.49
N GLY A 15 -9.57 3.30 9.98
CA GLY A 15 -8.34 2.85 9.31
C GLY A 15 -8.30 1.32 9.12
N HIS A 16 -8.64 0.56 10.17
CA HIS A 16 -8.70 -0.91 10.11
C HIS A 16 -9.85 -1.47 9.27
N SER A 17 -10.82 -0.64 8.88
CA SER A 17 -11.92 -1.00 7.99
C SER A 17 -11.56 -0.87 6.51
N GLU A 18 -10.32 -0.52 6.17
CA GLU A 18 -9.84 -0.40 4.78
C GLU A 18 -10.04 -1.68 3.95
N ASP A 19 -10.01 -2.86 4.59
CA ASP A 19 -10.28 -4.15 3.95
C ASP A 19 -11.69 -4.22 3.32
N PHE A 20 -12.62 -3.34 3.73
CA PHE A 20 -13.96 -3.15 3.14
C PHE A 20 -14.01 -2.09 2.03
N LEU A 21 -13.00 -1.24 1.94
CA LEU A 21 -12.95 -0.07 1.09
C LEU A 21 -12.04 -0.25 -0.13
N GLY A 22 -11.63 -1.49 -0.39
CA GLY A 22 -10.85 -1.85 -1.57
C GLY A 22 -9.43 -1.31 -1.56
N THR A 23 -8.81 -1.14 -0.39
CA THR A 23 -7.38 -0.78 -0.29
C THR A 23 -7.09 0.62 -0.84
N THR A 24 -7.77 1.63 -0.31
CA THR A 24 -7.79 3.03 -0.80
C THR A 24 -6.76 3.95 -0.13
N LEU A 25 -5.79 3.40 0.60
CA LEU A 25 -4.80 4.11 1.41
C LEU A 25 -5.40 5.05 2.48
N LEU A 26 -6.66 4.87 2.85
CA LEU A 26 -7.31 5.64 3.91
C LEU A 26 -6.75 5.30 5.30
N SER A 27 -6.14 4.12 5.42
CA SER A 27 -5.55 3.62 6.66
C SER A 27 -4.17 4.21 6.98
N ARG A 28 -3.63 5.03 6.08
CA ARG A 28 -2.23 5.49 6.15
C ARG A 28 -2.04 6.62 7.16
N PRO A 29 -0.89 6.68 7.86
CA PRO A 29 -0.59 7.75 8.82
C PRO A 29 -0.74 9.16 8.25
N LEU A 30 -0.43 9.36 6.96
CA LEU A 30 -0.60 10.65 6.29
C LEU A 30 -2.07 11.12 6.27
N VAL A 31 -3.04 10.20 6.37
CA VAL A 31 -4.48 10.51 6.40
C VAL A 31 -5.00 10.48 7.83
N LEU A 32 -4.64 9.45 8.61
CA LEU A 32 -5.15 9.28 9.97
C LEU A 32 -4.55 10.29 10.95
N GLY A 33 -3.29 10.68 10.79
CA GLY A 33 -2.62 11.69 11.62
C GLY A 33 -3.35 13.03 11.66
N PRO A 34 -3.69 13.63 10.50
CA PRO A 34 -4.55 14.82 10.44
C PRO A 34 -5.89 14.67 11.17
N LEU A 35 -6.55 13.51 11.05
CA LEU A 35 -7.83 13.25 11.75
C LEU A 35 -7.64 13.22 13.27
N VAL A 36 -6.57 12.59 13.75
CA VAL A 36 -6.22 12.59 15.19
C VAL A 36 -5.90 14.01 15.66
N GLY A 37 -5.13 14.77 14.89
CA GLY A 37 -4.83 16.17 15.18
C GLY A 37 -6.09 17.03 15.24
N LEU A 38 -7.04 16.83 14.33
CA LEU A 38 -8.33 17.51 14.35
C LEU A 38 -9.14 17.23 15.62
N VAL A 39 -9.18 15.97 16.07
CA VAL A 39 -9.87 15.57 17.31
C VAL A 39 -9.20 16.16 18.56
N LEU A 40 -7.87 16.31 18.54
CA LEU A 40 -7.09 16.86 19.65
C LEU A 40 -6.93 18.38 19.60
N GLY A 41 -7.41 19.04 18.55
CA GLY A 41 -7.37 20.50 18.38
C GLY A 41 -6.08 21.05 17.76
N ASP A 42 -5.16 20.20 17.30
CA ASP A 42 -3.92 20.59 16.61
C ASP A 42 -3.78 19.85 15.28
N LEU A 43 -4.49 20.37 14.26
CA LEU A 43 -4.46 19.82 12.91
C LEU A 43 -3.06 19.91 12.29
N SER A 44 -2.32 20.99 12.54
CA SER A 44 -0.99 21.21 11.95
C SER A 44 0.00 20.15 12.43
N GLN A 45 0.06 19.89 13.74
CA GLN A 45 0.87 18.80 14.27
C GLN A 45 0.41 17.44 13.75
N GLY A 46 -0.90 17.19 13.67
CA GLY A 46 -1.42 15.94 13.10
C GLY A 46 -0.95 15.69 11.66
N VAL A 47 -0.93 16.74 10.82
CA VAL A 47 -0.46 16.68 9.44
C VAL A 47 1.05 16.40 9.37
N VAL A 48 1.87 17.13 10.15
CA VAL A 48 3.33 16.95 10.17
C VAL A 48 3.73 15.57 10.70
N ILE A 49 3.10 15.13 11.80
CA ILE A 49 3.37 13.82 12.40
C ILE A 49 2.96 12.70 11.43
N GLY A 50 1.76 12.79 10.86
CA GLY A 50 1.26 11.81 9.89
C GLY A 50 2.18 11.67 8.67
N ALA A 51 2.72 12.78 8.18
CA ALA A 51 3.66 12.78 7.06
C ALA A 51 5.00 12.14 7.41
N THR A 52 5.55 12.49 8.57
CA THR A 52 6.83 11.92 9.04
C THR A 52 6.71 10.42 9.24
N LEU A 53 5.59 9.95 9.81
CA LEU A 53 5.31 8.52 9.98
C LEU A 53 5.10 7.79 8.65
N GLU A 54 4.44 8.42 7.68
CA GLU A 54 4.26 7.85 6.34
C GLU A 54 5.59 7.59 5.64
N LEU A 55 6.59 8.48 5.79
CA LEU A 55 7.91 8.26 5.21
C LEU A 55 8.59 6.98 5.72
N ILE A 56 8.46 6.68 7.01
CA ILE A 56 9.01 5.46 7.63
C ILE A 56 8.30 4.23 7.08
N PHE A 57 6.97 4.29 7.07
CA PHE A 57 6.14 3.17 6.68
C PHE A 57 5.90 3.08 5.18
N MET A 58 6.56 3.89 4.36
CA MET A 58 6.27 3.96 2.93
C MET A 58 6.54 2.62 2.23
N GLY A 59 7.68 2.02 2.54
CA GLY A 59 8.08 0.69 2.06
C GLY A 59 7.38 -0.48 2.76
N ASN A 60 6.50 -0.20 3.74
CA ASN A 60 5.70 -1.22 4.40
C ASN A 60 4.59 -1.67 3.45
N ILE A 61 4.77 -2.87 2.87
CA ILE A 61 3.87 -3.52 1.92
C ILE A 61 3.70 -4.98 2.37
N LYS A 62 2.46 -5.48 2.33
CA LYS A 62 2.15 -6.87 2.62
C LYS A 62 2.52 -7.71 1.40
N VAL A 63 3.53 -8.57 1.52
CA VAL A 63 3.96 -9.49 0.45
C VAL A 63 3.72 -10.93 0.91
N GLY A 64 2.81 -11.62 0.22
CA GLY A 64 2.43 -12.98 0.58
C GLY A 64 1.87 -13.08 1.99
N ALA A 65 2.39 -14.03 2.78
CA ALA A 65 1.91 -14.34 4.13
C ALA A 65 2.61 -13.53 5.24
N ALA A 66 3.67 -12.79 4.92
CA ALA A 66 4.36 -11.96 5.89
C ALA A 66 3.52 -10.72 6.22
N ILE A 67 3.03 -10.63 7.46
CA ILE A 67 2.32 -9.46 7.95
C ILE A 67 3.38 -8.45 8.40
N PRO A 68 3.37 -7.23 7.85
CA PRO A 68 4.30 -6.20 8.28
C PRO A 68 3.77 -5.46 9.52
N PRO A 69 4.60 -4.64 10.19
CA PRO A 69 4.19 -3.88 11.37
C PRO A 69 2.92 -3.05 11.13
N ASP A 70 2.03 -2.97 12.12
CA ASP A 70 0.73 -2.32 11.97
C ASP A 70 0.84 -0.80 11.98
N VAL A 71 0.86 -0.23 10.77
CA VAL A 71 0.98 1.21 10.53
C VAL A 71 -0.21 2.01 11.06
N ILE A 72 -1.38 1.38 11.19
CA ILE A 72 -2.64 2.06 11.53
C ILE A 72 -2.64 2.40 13.01
N THR A 73 -2.52 1.40 13.88
CA THR A 73 -2.53 1.59 15.33
C THR A 73 -1.26 2.32 15.77
N GLY A 74 -0.11 1.94 15.20
CA GLY A 74 1.15 2.66 15.41
C GLY A 74 1.03 4.13 15.04
N GLY A 75 0.45 4.45 13.89
CA GLY A 75 0.27 5.83 13.43
C GLY A 75 -0.69 6.64 14.30
N VAL A 76 -1.86 6.07 14.62
CA VAL A 76 -2.89 6.75 15.42
C VAL A 76 -2.43 7.00 16.85
N LEU A 77 -1.91 5.97 17.55
CA LEU A 77 -1.49 6.11 18.94
C LEU A 77 -0.25 6.99 19.09
N SER A 78 0.75 6.85 18.20
CA SER A 78 1.94 7.71 18.26
C SER A 78 1.60 9.18 18.00
N THR A 79 0.70 9.46 17.05
CA THR A 79 0.19 10.83 16.82
C THR A 79 -0.54 11.35 18.05
N ALA A 80 -1.44 10.55 18.63
CA ALA A 80 -2.19 10.96 19.80
C ALA A 80 -1.28 11.28 20.99
N PHE A 81 -0.34 10.39 21.33
CA PHE A 81 0.58 10.59 22.45
C PHE A 81 1.55 11.75 22.23
N ALA A 82 2.03 11.96 21.00
CA ALA A 82 2.90 13.09 20.67
C ALA A 82 2.19 14.44 20.84
N ILE A 83 0.92 14.55 20.41
CA ILE A 83 0.12 15.76 20.57
C ILE A 83 -0.25 15.98 22.04
N LEU A 84 -0.72 14.94 22.74
CA LEU A 84 -1.11 15.03 24.15
C LEU A 84 0.05 15.39 25.09
N SER A 85 1.27 14.99 24.74
CA SER A 85 2.49 15.33 25.51
C SER A 85 3.10 16.68 25.13
N GLY A 86 2.72 17.26 23.98
CA GLY A 86 3.29 18.52 23.49
C GLY A 86 4.77 18.42 23.06
N LYS A 87 5.31 17.20 22.87
CA LYS A 87 6.74 16.97 22.57
C LYS A 87 7.04 16.83 21.07
N GLY A 88 6.04 17.01 20.21
CA GLY A 88 6.21 17.11 18.75
C GLY A 88 6.52 15.79 18.02
N PRO A 89 6.94 15.86 16.74
CA PRO A 89 7.01 14.68 15.86
C PRO A 89 8.07 13.64 16.21
N SER A 90 9.22 14.03 16.79
CA SER A 90 10.33 13.12 17.10
C SER A 90 9.90 12.01 18.07
N ILE A 91 9.04 12.33 19.05
CA ILE A 91 8.47 11.35 19.97
C ILE A 91 7.52 10.38 19.25
N ALA A 92 6.73 10.87 18.31
CA ALA A 92 5.83 10.01 17.54
C ALA A 92 6.63 8.90 16.81
N LEU A 93 7.78 9.25 16.22
CA LEU A 93 8.64 8.28 15.53
C LEU A 93 9.19 7.20 16.46
N ALA A 94 9.65 7.62 17.65
CA ALA A 94 10.17 6.69 18.65
C ALA A 94 9.11 5.70 19.14
N LEU A 95 7.86 6.15 19.29
CA LEU A 95 6.75 5.33 19.76
C LEU A 95 6.12 4.46 18.67
N ALA A 96 6.12 4.93 17.42
CA ALA A 96 5.37 4.31 16.35
C ALA A 96 5.78 2.85 16.13
N VAL A 97 7.06 2.54 16.17
CA VAL A 97 7.57 1.21 15.82
C VAL A 97 7.27 0.16 16.88
N PRO A 98 7.58 0.36 18.17
CA PRO A 98 7.17 -0.58 19.22
C PRO A 98 5.66 -0.82 19.23
N ILE A 99 4.86 0.24 19.09
CA ILE A 99 3.40 0.12 19.06
C ILE A 99 2.95 -0.69 17.84
N SER A 100 3.52 -0.43 16.66
CA SER A 100 3.18 -1.13 15.42
C SER A 100 3.48 -2.62 15.49
N ILE A 101 4.58 -3.01 16.15
CA ILE A 101 4.96 -4.42 16.33
C ILE A 101 3.99 -5.12 17.29
N LEU A 102 3.69 -4.49 18.44
CA LEU A 102 2.73 -5.07 19.40
C LEU A 102 1.32 -5.22 18.79
N ALA A 103 0.89 -4.22 18.02
CA ALA A 103 -0.38 -4.26 17.31
C ALA A 103 -0.39 -5.35 16.20
N GLU A 104 0.73 -5.51 15.47
CA GLU A 104 0.88 -6.57 14.47
C GLU A 104 0.72 -7.97 15.09
N MET A 105 1.27 -8.23 16.27
CA MET A 105 1.10 -9.52 16.95
C MET A 105 -0.38 -9.87 17.21
N ALA A 106 -1.20 -8.88 17.56
CA ALA A 106 -2.64 -9.08 17.76
C ALA A 106 -3.37 -9.38 16.44
N ILE A 107 -3.01 -8.69 15.35
CA ILE A 107 -3.58 -8.90 14.01
C ILE A 107 -3.19 -10.27 13.47
N SER A 108 -1.94 -10.68 13.66
CA SER A 108 -1.43 -12.00 13.27
C SER A 108 -2.24 -13.12 13.93
N GLY A 109 -2.55 -12.99 15.23
CA GLY A 109 -3.46 -13.92 15.92
C GLY A 109 -4.88 -13.93 15.35
N LEU A 110 -5.42 -12.77 14.97
CA LEU A 110 -6.75 -12.66 14.38
C LEU A 110 -6.86 -13.35 13.02
N PHE A 111 -5.84 -13.26 12.16
CA PHE A 111 -5.88 -13.91 10.84
C PHE A 111 -5.85 -15.42 10.93
N VAL A 112 -5.17 -15.98 11.95
CA VAL A 112 -5.25 -17.41 12.28
C VAL A 112 -6.65 -17.76 12.77
N PHE A 113 -7.22 -16.96 13.68
CA PHE A 113 -8.56 -17.21 14.22
C PHE A 113 -9.67 -17.17 13.15
N ARG A 114 -9.55 -16.30 12.13
CA ARG A 114 -10.54 -16.19 11.05
C ARG A 114 -10.74 -17.50 10.26
N ALA A 115 -9.73 -18.37 10.22
CA ALA A 115 -9.84 -19.68 9.55
C ALA A 115 -10.96 -20.56 10.15
N VAL A 116 -11.32 -20.36 11.43
CA VAL A 116 -12.44 -21.06 12.09
C VAL A 116 -13.78 -20.85 11.35
N PHE A 117 -13.95 -19.73 10.66
CA PHE A 117 -15.16 -19.45 9.89
C PHE A 117 -15.23 -20.22 8.57
N ASN A 118 -14.12 -20.76 8.05
CA ASN A 118 -14.07 -21.43 6.74
C ASN A 118 -15.02 -22.64 6.67
N LYS A 119 -15.08 -23.44 7.74
CA LYS A 119 -16.03 -24.55 7.84
C LYS A 119 -17.49 -24.07 7.73
N ARG A 120 -17.83 -22.94 8.37
CA ARG A 120 -19.19 -22.35 8.29
C ARG A 120 -19.48 -21.79 6.90
N PHE A 121 -18.49 -21.19 6.24
CA PHE A 121 -18.63 -20.76 4.85
C PHE A 121 -18.96 -21.94 3.93
N ALA A 122 -18.25 -23.06 4.07
CA ALA A 122 -18.51 -24.28 3.31
C ALA A 122 -19.94 -24.81 3.56
N THR A 123 -20.37 -24.94 4.83
CA THR A 123 -21.73 -25.38 5.16
C THR A 123 -22.80 -24.47 4.55
N TYR A 124 -22.63 -23.14 4.62
CA TYR A 124 -23.62 -22.22 4.02
C TYR A 124 -23.62 -22.25 2.50
N ALA A 125 -22.48 -22.54 1.87
CA ALA A 125 -22.43 -22.79 0.43
C ALA A 125 -23.14 -24.09 0.07
N GLU A 126 -22.88 -25.19 0.77
CA GLU A 126 -23.56 -26.49 0.57
C GLU A 126 -25.08 -26.38 0.73
N GLU A 127 -25.56 -25.60 1.70
CA GLU A 127 -27.00 -25.29 1.90
C GLU A 127 -27.61 -24.39 0.81
N GLY A 128 -26.78 -23.75 -0.03
CA GLY A 128 -27.20 -22.73 -0.99
C GLY A 128 -27.66 -21.41 -0.35
N ASP A 129 -27.30 -21.16 0.91
CA ASP A 129 -27.73 -19.97 1.67
C ASP A 129 -26.74 -18.80 1.52
N TYR A 130 -26.86 -18.11 0.39
CA TYR A 130 -26.07 -16.91 0.11
C TYR A 130 -26.29 -15.78 1.15
N LYS A 131 -27.43 -15.75 1.86
CA LYS A 131 -27.73 -14.69 2.85
C LYS A 131 -26.89 -14.88 4.11
N LYS A 132 -26.83 -16.13 4.61
CA LYS A 132 -25.96 -16.47 5.74
C LYS A 132 -24.49 -16.27 5.39
N LEU A 133 -24.07 -16.72 4.19
CA LEU A 133 -22.70 -16.51 3.68
C LEU A 133 -22.34 -15.02 3.65
N GLN A 134 -23.21 -14.18 3.08
CA GLN A 134 -23.01 -12.74 3.01
C GLN A 134 -22.86 -12.10 4.42
N ARG A 135 -23.74 -12.47 5.36
CA ARG A 135 -23.68 -11.94 6.73
C ARG A 135 -22.40 -12.37 7.42
N LEU A 136 -21.98 -13.63 7.25
CA LEU A 136 -20.76 -14.14 7.86
C LEU A 136 -19.53 -13.41 7.32
N HIS A 137 -19.45 -13.14 6.02
CA HIS A 137 -18.34 -12.36 5.43
C HIS A 137 -18.22 -10.96 6.04
N VAL A 138 -19.33 -10.24 6.20
CA VAL A 138 -19.32 -8.91 6.83
C VAL A 138 -18.96 -9.01 8.32
N LEU A 139 -19.58 -9.93 9.06
CA LEU A 139 -19.34 -10.07 10.50
C LEU A 139 -17.89 -10.48 10.80
N SER A 140 -17.36 -11.48 10.09
CA SER A 140 -15.97 -11.93 10.23
C SER A 140 -14.96 -10.83 9.88
N GLY A 141 -15.30 -9.96 8.92
CA GLY A 141 -14.47 -8.80 8.60
C GLY A 141 -14.44 -7.73 9.69
N LEU A 142 -15.57 -7.48 10.37
CA LEU A 142 -15.68 -6.49 11.44
C LEU A 142 -14.87 -6.84 12.71
N LEU A 143 -14.42 -8.09 12.88
CA LEU A 143 -13.60 -8.46 14.04
C LEU A 143 -12.30 -7.65 14.13
N LYS A 144 -11.65 -7.35 12.99
CA LYS A 144 -10.38 -6.59 12.96
C LYS A 144 -10.55 -5.17 13.49
N PRO A 145 -11.44 -4.32 12.92
CA PRO A 145 -11.62 -2.98 13.44
C PRO A 145 -12.13 -2.98 14.89
N LEU A 146 -13.00 -3.90 15.29
CA LEU A 146 -13.47 -3.98 16.68
C LEU A 146 -12.36 -4.33 17.68
N LEU A 147 -11.55 -5.36 17.37
CA LEU A 147 -10.42 -5.77 18.21
C LEU A 147 -9.39 -4.64 18.34
N MET A 148 -9.00 -4.05 17.20
CA MET A 148 -8.00 -2.98 17.19
C MET A 148 -8.53 -1.68 17.81
N GLY A 149 -9.82 -1.41 17.67
CA GLY A 149 -10.50 -0.32 18.36
C GLY A 149 -10.44 -0.49 19.88
N LEU A 150 -10.73 -1.70 20.39
CA LEU A 150 -10.62 -2.01 21.82
C LEU A 150 -9.18 -1.80 22.31
N ILE A 151 -8.18 -2.33 21.59
CA ILE A 151 -6.76 -2.15 21.94
C ILE A 151 -6.38 -0.66 21.96
N THR A 152 -6.80 0.10 20.95
CA THR A 152 -6.53 1.55 20.86
C THR A 152 -7.16 2.30 22.02
N PHE A 153 -8.41 2.02 22.34
CA PHE A 153 -9.12 2.67 23.44
C PHE A 153 -8.46 2.38 24.80
N THR A 154 -8.14 1.11 25.06
CA THR A 154 -7.45 0.70 26.29
C THR A 154 -6.05 1.33 26.38
N ALA A 155 -5.31 1.38 25.29
CA ALA A 155 -4.00 2.02 25.24
C ALA A 155 -4.08 3.53 25.54
N LEU A 156 -5.09 4.24 25.03
CA LEU A 156 -5.29 5.66 25.33
C LEU A 156 -5.71 5.86 26.80
N LEU A 157 -6.64 5.04 27.30
CA LEU A 157 -7.18 5.17 28.65
C LEU A 157 -6.13 4.91 29.73
N LEU A 158 -5.32 3.86 29.56
CA LEU A 158 -4.31 3.45 30.54
C LEU A 158 -2.95 4.10 30.29
N GLY A 159 -2.67 4.45 29.03
CA GLY A 159 -1.34 4.87 28.59
C GLY A 159 -1.14 6.37 28.53
N ALA A 160 -2.19 7.21 28.44
CA ALA A 160 -2.00 8.66 28.26
C ALA A 160 -1.21 9.31 29.42
N ASP A 161 -1.57 9.04 30.66
CA ASP A 161 -0.90 9.62 31.83
C ASP A 161 0.49 9.03 32.04
N VAL A 162 0.61 7.70 31.88
CA VAL A 162 1.90 6.98 31.97
C VAL A 162 2.87 7.49 30.90
N MET A 163 2.39 7.68 29.67
CA MET A 163 3.18 8.19 28.57
C MET A 163 3.60 9.64 28.81
N LYS A 164 2.69 10.49 29.31
CA LYS A 164 3.04 11.86 29.65
C LYS A 164 4.14 11.91 30.72
N ALA A 165 3.98 11.16 31.82
CA ALA A 165 4.97 11.09 32.89
C ALA A 165 6.33 10.54 32.41
N PHE A 166 6.31 9.50 31.57
CA PHE A 166 7.51 8.94 30.97
C PHE A 166 8.22 9.96 30.07
N LEU A 167 7.49 10.64 29.19
CA LEU A 167 8.05 11.62 28.26
C LEU A 167 8.58 12.88 28.95
N ASP A 168 7.98 13.28 30.08
CA ASP A 168 8.49 14.40 30.89
C ASP A 168 9.78 14.05 31.63
N SER A 169 10.08 12.76 31.84
CA SER A 169 11.35 12.30 32.40
C SER A 169 12.51 12.23 31.41
N ILE A 170 12.24 12.38 30.11
CA ILE A 170 13.26 12.26 29.06
C ILE A 170 14.13 13.53 29.01
N PRO A 171 15.46 13.44 29.20
CA PRO A 171 16.36 14.58 29.09
C PRO A 171 16.41 15.18 27.68
N VAL A 172 16.72 16.48 27.59
CA VAL A 172 16.77 17.22 26.30
C VAL A 172 17.73 16.60 25.30
N TRP A 173 18.91 16.16 25.75
CA TRP A 173 19.91 15.52 24.88
C TRP A 173 19.40 14.23 24.20
N VAL A 174 18.46 13.51 24.85
CA VAL A 174 17.82 12.32 24.26
C VAL A 174 16.86 12.75 23.15
N ASN A 175 16.14 13.85 23.34
CA ASN A 175 15.23 14.39 22.33
C ASN A 175 15.99 14.84 21.07
N ASP A 176 17.14 15.50 21.24
CA ASP A 176 18.00 15.90 20.13
C ASP A 176 18.53 14.67 19.36
N GLY A 177 19.00 13.64 20.08
CA GLY A 177 19.41 12.39 19.48
C GLY A 177 18.28 11.67 18.72
N LEU A 178 17.07 11.66 19.28
CA LEU A 178 15.88 11.07 18.65
C LEU A 178 15.43 11.85 17.41
N LYS A 179 15.65 13.18 17.37
CA LYS A 179 15.34 14.00 16.20
C LYS A 179 16.24 13.65 15.03
N VAL A 180 17.55 13.55 15.25
CA VAL A 180 18.51 13.13 14.20
C VAL A 180 18.21 11.69 13.74
N ALA A 181 17.98 10.79 14.69
CA ALA A 181 17.55 9.42 14.41
C ALA A 181 16.27 9.37 13.56
N GLY A 182 15.28 10.19 13.88
CA GLY A 182 14.03 10.32 13.13
C GLY A 182 14.22 10.73 11.67
N ASN A 183 15.15 11.64 11.41
CA ASN A 183 15.47 12.11 10.05
C ASN A 183 16.12 11.01 9.18
N MET A 184 16.66 9.96 9.79
CA MET A 184 17.25 8.80 9.11
C MET A 184 16.25 7.70 8.76
N LEU A 185 15.10 7.65 9.43
CA LEU A 185 14.12 6.59 9.25
C LEU A 185 13.50 6.49 7.84
N PRO A 186 13.32 7.58 7.07
CA PRO A 186 12.87 7.48 5.68
C PRO A 186 13.80 6.61 4.80
N ALA A 187 15.08 6.48 5.15
CA ALA A 187 16.03 5.65 4.41
C ALA A 187 15.57 4.18 4.32
N LEU A 188 14.95 3.64 5.38
CA LEU A 188 14.37 2.30 5.35
C LEU A 188 13.20 2.20 4.38
N GLY A 189 12.29 3.18 4.41
CA GLY A 189 11.17 3.25 3.49
C GLY A 189 11.62 3.25 2.03
N PHE A 190 12.60 4.09 1.70
CA PHE A 190 13.17 4.17 0.35
C PHE A 190 13.92 2.90 -0.04
N ALA A 191 14.73 2.33 0.87
CA ALA A 191 15.45 1.09 0.63
C ALA A 191 14.53 -0.11 0.34
N LEU A 192 13.40 -0.21 1.05
CA LEU A 192 12.39 -1.24 0.81
C LEU A 192 11.75 -1.07 -0.58
N LEU A 193 11.46 0.16 -1.00
CA LEU A 193 10.94 0.44 -2.34
C LEU A 193 11.98 0.13 -3.43
N LEU A 194 13.25 0.50 -3.21
CA LEU A 194 14.34 0.11 -4.09
C LEU A 194 14.46 -1.41 -4.22
N ASN A 195 14.22 -2.17 -3.15
CA ASN A 195 14.24 -3.64 -3.22
C ASN A 195 13.16 -4.23 -4.13
N LEU A 196 12.06 -3.51 -4.38
CA LEU A 196 11.00 -3.96 -5.27
C LEU A 196 11.28 -3.63 -6.74
N MET A 197 11.95 -2.49 -7.02
CA MET A 197 12.00 -1.92 -8.37
C MET A 197 13.41 -1.78 -8.95
N PHE A 198 14.44 -1.76 -8.11
CA PHE A 198 15.80 -1.42 -8.51
C PHE A 198 16.50 -2.58 -9.22
N ASN A 199 16.72 -2.43 -10.53
CA ASN A 199 17.53 -3.32 -11.34
C ASN A 199 18.46 -2.54 -12.28
N LYS A 200 19.42 -3.23 -12.91
CA LYS A 200 20.44 -2.60 -13.77
C LYS A 200 19.86 -1.80 -14.95
N LYS A 201 18.69 -2.20 -15.48
CA LYS A 201 18.05 -1.53 -16.63
C LYS A 201 17.42 -0.20 -16.25
N VAL A 202 16.85 -0.09 -15.05
CA VAL A 202 16.13 1.12 -14.60
C VAL A 202 16.86 1.93 -13.53
N ALA A 203 17.99 1.45 -13.02
CA ALA A 203 18.83 2.17 -12.05
C ALA A 203 19.21 3.60 -12.47
N PRO A 204 19.53 3.91 -13.74
CA PRO A 204 19.87 5.27 -14.14
C PRO A 204 18.77 6.30 -13.84
N TYR A 205 17.50 5.91 -13.87
CA TYR A 205 16.38 6.81 -13.61
C TYR A 205 16.30 7.24 -12.15
N PHE A 206 16.74 6.40 -11.22
CA PHE A 206 16.91 6.82 -9.82
C PHE A 206 17.88 8.00 -9.71
N PHE A 207 19.06 7.86 -10.32
CA PHE A 207 20.08 8.91 -10.29
C PHE A 207 19.64 10.15 -11.06
N LEU A 208 18.89 10.00 -12.15
CA LEU A 208 18.30 11.13 -12.87
C LEU A 208 17.38 11.95 -11.95
N GLY A 209 16.45 11.28 -11.26
CA GLY A 209 15.57 11.96 -10.29
C GLY A 209 16.36 12.63 -9.16
N PHE A 210 17.38 11.96 -8.62
CA PHE A 210 18.27 12.51 -7.59
C PHE A 210 19.01 13.76 -8.09
N VAL A 211 19.63 13.71 -9.26
CA VAL A 211 20.41 14.83 -9.82
C VAL A 211 19.52 16.03 -10.12
N LEU A 212 18.37 15.82 -10.76
CA LEU A 212 17.42 16.88 -11.07
C LEU A 212 16.95 17.60 -9.80
N THR A 213 16.72 16.87 -8.71
CA THR A 213 16.33 17.48 -7.44
C THR A 213 17.51 18.09 -6.67
N SER A 214 18.66 17.42 -6.62
CA SER A 214 19.82 17.90 -5.86
C SER A 214 20.43 19.17 -6.46
N TYR A 215 20.55 19.25 -7.80
CA TYR A 215 21.18 20.37 -8.50
C TYR A 215 20.18 21.43 -8.97
N LEU A 216 19.06 21.02 -9.59
CA LEU A 216 18.07 21.97 -10.11
C LEU A 216 16.98 22.34 -9.09
N LYS A 217 17.01 21.74 -7.88
CA LYS A 217 16.05 21.99 -6.79
C LYS A 217 14.59 21.77 -7.22
N LEU A 218 14.36 20.87 -8.18
CA LEU A 218 13.02 20.56 -8.66
C LEU A 218 12.22 19.81 -7.57
N PRO A 219 10.95 20.20 -7.32
CA PRO A 219 10.10 19.53 -6.35
C PRO A 219 9.69 18.13 -6.82
N VAL A 220 9.36 17.25 -5.87
CA VAL A 220 8.98 15.85 -6.13
C VAL A 220 7.83 15.72 -7.14
N ILE A 221 6.84 16.64 -7.11
CA ILE A 221 5.76 16.71 -8.10
C ILE A 221 6.30 16.87 -9.53
N ALA A 222 7.26 17.78 -9.74
CA ALA A 222 7.81 18.06 -11.06
C ALA A 222 8.59 16.84 -11.59
N ILE A 223 9.34 16.16 -10.72
CA ILE A 223 10.03 14.92 -11.07
C ILE A 223 9.05 13.80 -11.40
N GLY A 224 7.94 13.69 -10.66
CA GLY A 224 6.86 12.75 -10.98
C GLY A 224 6.28 12.99 -12.38
N ALA A 225 5.98 14.25 -12.73
CA ALA A 225 5.48 14.59 -14.06
C ALA A 225 6.50 14.28 -15.16
N LEU A 226 7.78 14.62 -14.96
CA LEU A 226 8.86 14.26 -15.88
C LEU A 226 9.02 12.74 -16.01
N GLY A 227 8.91 12.00 -14.91
CA GLY A 227 8.98 10.55 -14.90
C GLY A 227 7.87 9.90 -15.71
N VAL A 228 6.66 10.47 -15.73
CA VAL A 228 5.57 9.98 -16.58
C VAL A 228 5.91 10.16 -18.05
N ILE A 229 6.43 11.35 -18.41
CA ILE A 229 6.84 11.65 -19.80
C ILE A 229 7.95 10.70 -20.25
N VAL A 230 8.99 10.53 -19.43
CA VAL A 230 10.12 9.63 -19.72
C VAL A 230 9.65 8.19 -19.82
N ALA A 231 8.80 7.73 -18.90
CA ALA A 231 8.25 6.38 -18.92
C ALA A 231 7.50 6.11 -20.23
N LEU A 232 6.59 7.01 -20.64
CA LEU A 232 5.83 6.88 -21.88
C LEU A 232 6.73 6.81 -23.12
N ILE A 233 7.68 7.76 -23.24
CA ILE A 233 8.62 7.79 -24.36
C ILE A 233 9.41 6.49 -24.47
N ILE A 234 9.92 5.98 -23.35
CA ILE A 234 10.78 4.79 -23.35
C ILE A 234 9.96 3.52 -23.62
N THR A 235 8.74 3.42 -23.08
CA THR A 235 7.86 2.29 -23.38
C THR A 235 7.41 2.28 -24.83
N ASP A 236 7.25 3.45 -25.46
CA ASP A 236 6.88 3.56 -26.88
C ASP A 236 8.06 3.26 -27.81
N ILE A 237 9.26 3.77 -27.50
CA ILE A 237 10.48 3.49 -28.28
C ILE A 237 10.85 2.00 -28.21
N THR A 238 10.82 1.40 -27.02
CA THR A 238 11.15 -0.02 -26.84
C THR A 238 10.19 -0.91 -27.62
N HIS A 239 8.93 -0.49 -27.79
CA HIS A 239 7.95 -1.21 -28.59
C HIS A 239 8.19 -1.09 -30.09
N LYS A 240 8.55 0.10 -30.60
CA LYS A 240 8.85 0.29 -32.02
C LYS A 240 9.99 -0.60 -32.51
N SER A 241 10.97 -0.89 -31.64
CA SER A 241 12.06 -1.83 -31.96
C SER A 241 11.62 -3.31 -31.95
N ALA A 242 10.62 -3.67 -31.13
CA ALA A 242 10.13 -5.05 -31.01
C ALA A 242 9.08 -5.40 -32.08
N SER A 243 8.27 -4.43 -32.53
CA SER A 243 7.26 -4.63 -33.58
C SER A 243 7.84 -4.85 -34.98
N THR A 244 9.16 -4.72 -35.16
CA THR A 244 9.83 -4.97 -36.45
C THR A 244 10.21 -6.45 -36.68
N GLU A 245 9.98 -7.35 -35.70
CA GLU A 245 10.39 -8.76 -35.79
C GLU A 245 9.24 -9.79 -35.72
N ASP A 246 8.01 -9.43 -35.32
CA ASP A 246 6.89 -10.38 -35.10
C ASP A 246 5.62 -10.02 -35.90
N ASP A 247 5.71 -9.88 -37.22
CA ASP A 247 4.56 -9.58 -38.10
C ASP A 247 4.01 -10.80 -38.86
N ASP A 248 4.33 -12.03 -38.42
CA ASP A 248 3.78 -13.27 -39.00
C ASP A 248 3.21 -14.21 -37.92
N ALA A 249 1.97 -13.96 -37.50
CA ALA A 249 1.08 -14.97 -36.92
C ALA A 249 -0.38 -14.48 -36.91
N ASP A 250 -0.97 -14.40 -38.10
CA ASP A 250 -2.42 -14.47 -38.25
C ASP A 250 -2.83 -15.95 -38.16
N GLU A 251 -3.52 -16.34 -37.09
CA GLU A 251 -4.21 -17.65 -37.04
C GLU A 251 -5.33 -17.65 -35.98
N GLY A 252 -6.56 -17.87 -36.47
CA GLY A 252 -7.64 -18.57 -35.75
C GLY A 252 -8.37 -17.84 -34.61
N GLU A 253 -9.10 -16.75 -34.90
CA GLU A 253 -10.10 -16.25 -33.95
C GLU A 253 -11.31 -17.18 -33.89
N SER A 254 -11.39 -18.04 -32.87
CA SER A 254 -12.65 -18.70 -32.52
C SER A 254 -13.72 -17.64 -32.20
N PRO A 255 -14.94 -17.72 -32.76
CA PRO A 255 -15.99 -16.75 -32.49
C PRO A 255 -16.34 -16.78 -31.01
N VAL A 256 -16.16 -15.66 -30.31
CA VAL A 256 -16.67 -15.52 -28.95
C VAL A 256 -18.17 -15.29 -29.05
N GLU A 257 -18.97 -16.27 -28.64
CA GLU A 257 -20.39 -16.04 -28.45
C GLU A 257 -20.59 -14.83 -27.51
N PRO A 258 -21.44 -13.86 -27.91
CA PRO A 258 -21.61 -12.62 -27.16
C PRO A 258 -21.99 -12.90 -25.71
N ALA A 259 -21.39 -12.15 -24.77
CA ALA A 259 -21.67 -12.31 -23.35
C ALA A 259 -23.19 -12.19 -23.10
N PRO A 260 -23.83 -13.14 -22.41
CA PRO A 260 -25.27 -13.09 -22.14
C PRO A 260 -25.66 -11.84 -21.34
N GLU A 261 -26.76 -11.19 -21.68
CA GLU A 261 -27.25 -9.91 -21.12
C GLU A 261 -27.51 -9.91 -19.59
N LEU A 262 -26.48 -9.83 -18.76
CA LEU A 262 -26.67 -9.39 -17.37
C LEU A 262 -26.89 -7.86 -17.39
N PRO A 263 -27.88 -7.35 -16.65
CA PRO A 263 -28.09 -5.91 -16.57
C PRO A 263 -26.84 -5.20 -16.06
N LYS A 264 -26.51 -4.05 -16.66
CA LYS A 264 -25.36 -3.22 -16.23
C LYS A 264 -25.35 -2.93 -14.72
N LYS A 265 -26.53 -2.83 -14.10
CA LYS A 265 -26.69 -2.69 -12.63
C LYS A 265 -26.05 -3.84 -11.83
N THR A 266 -26.13 -5.08 -12.34
CA THR A 266 -25.50 -6.25 -11.71
C THR A 266 -23.98 -6.16 -11.79
N ILE A 267 -23.44 -5.77 -12.94
CA ILE A 267 -21.99 -5.60 -13.13
C ILE A 267 -21.46 -4.44 -12.27
N ARG A 268 -22.21 -3.34 -12.15
CA ARG A 268 -21.88 -2.28 -11.17
C ARG A 268 -21.87 -2.80 -9.73
N SER A 269 -22.83 -3.66 -9.38
CA SER A 269 -22.86 -4.27 -8.05
C SER A 269 -21.67 -5.19 -7.80
N LEU A 270 -21.14 -5.85 -8.83
CA LEU A 270 -19.92 -6.67 -8.75
C LEU A 270 -18.74 -5.79 -8.34
N PHE A 271 -18.55 -4.65 -9.00
CA PHE A 271 -17.53 -3.66 -8.65
C PHE A 271 -17.65 -3.19 -7.19
N PHE A 272 -18.81 -2.69 -6.76
CA PHE A 272 -18.98 -2.17 -5.40
C PHE A 272 -18.75 -3.24 -4.33
N ARG A 273 -19.18 -4.49 -4.58
CA ARG A 273 -18.93 -5.57 -3.64
C ARG A 273 -17.49 -6.06 -3.64
N SER A 274 -16.76 -5.90 -4.75
CA SER A 274 -15.33 -6.23 -4.82
C SER A 274 -14.46 -5.37 -3.89
N LEU A 275 -14.98 -4.23 -3.41
CA LEU A 275 -14.27 -3.40 -2.42
C LEU A 275 -14.08 -4.15 -1.09
N ALA A 276 -15.00 -5.06 -0.75
CA ALA A 276 -14.90 -5.88 0.46
C ALA A 276 -14.15 -7.21 0.25
N LEU A 277 -13.39 -7.35 -0.83
CA LEU A 277 -12.67 -8.59 -1.16
C LEU A 277 -11.81 -9.10 0.01
N GLU A 278 -11.11 -8.20 0.70
CA GLU A 278 -10.15 -8.55 1.74
C GLU A 278 -10.74 -8.55 3.16
N ALA A 279 -12.03 -8.22 3.31
CA ALA A 279 -12.67 -8.06 4.61
C ALA A 279 -12.45 -9.27 5.52
N ASN A 280 -12.61 -10.49 4.98
CA ASN A 280 -12.33 -11.74 5.69
C ASN A 280 -11.09 -12.47 5.14
N PHE A 281 -9.98 -11.74 4.99
CA PHE A 281 -8.70 -12.35 4.69
C PHE A 281 -8.26 -13.32 5.79
N ASN A 282 -7.86 -14.53 5.41
CA ASN A 282 -7.35 -15.58 6.30
C ASN A 282 -6.25 -16.43 5.61
N PHE A 283 -5.43 -17.15 6.37
CA PHE A 283 -4.26 -17.85 5.80
C PHE A 283 -4.58 -19.15 5.06
N GLU A 284 -5.75 -19.74 5.29
CA GLU A 284 -6.13 -21.02 4.67
C GLU A 284 -6.70 -20.80 3.27
N THR A 285 -7.58 -19.79 3.12
CA THR A 285 -8.34 -19.57 1.88
C THR A 285 -8.22 -18.17 1.28
N TRP A 286 -7.44 -17.29 1.93
CA TRP A 286 -7.09 -15.95 1.45
C TRP A 286 -8.31 -15.07 1.21
N GLN A 287 -8.64 -14.76 -0.04
CA GLN A 287 -9.69 -13.81 -0.43
C GLN A 287 -10.97 -14.50 -0.92
N ASN A 288 -11.08 -15.84 -0.85
CA ASN A 288 -12.19 -16.62 -1.42
C ASN A 288 -13.59 -16.13 -1.00
N SER A 289 -13.78 -15.81 0.28
CA SER A 289 -15.07 -15.43 0.84
C SER A 289 -15.52 -14.06 0.33
N GLY A 290 -14.56 -13.16 0.12
CA GLY A 290 -14.79 -11.87 -0.55
C GLY A 290 -15.12 -12.04 -2.03
N PHE A 291 -14.45 -12.97 -2.71
CA PHE A 291 -14.75 -13.31 -4.10
C PHE A 291 -16.19 -13.87 -4.23
N ALA A 292 -16.55 -14.84 -3.39
CA ALA A 292 -17.91 -15.37 -3.32
C ALA A 292 -18.93 -14.27 -3.00
N PHE A 293 -18.66 -13.42 -1.99
CA PHE A 293 -19.52 -12.28 -1.63
C PHE A 293 -19.75 -11.31 -2.80
N ALA A 294 -18.71 -11.03 -3.59
CA ALA A 294 -18.79 -10.18 -4.76
C ALA A 294 -19.64 -10.80 -5.88
N MET A 295 -19.55 -12.12 -6.08
CA MET A 295 -20.29 -12.86 -7.11
C MET A 295 -21.80 -13.02 -6.81
N ILE A 296 -22.24 -12.95 -5.55
CA ILE A 296 -23.64 -13.17 -5.15
C ILE A 296 -24.69 -12.45 -6.04
N PRO A 297 -24.57 -11.16 -6.41
CA PRO A 297 -25.55 -10.48 -7.27
C PRO A 297 -25.70 -11.10 -8.66
N VAL A 298 -24.62 -11.69 -9.19
CA VAL A 298 -24.62 -12.42 -10.46
C VAL A 298 -25.31 -13.77 -10.25
N LEU A 299 -24.85 -14.55 -9.26
CA LEU A 299 -25.38 -15.88 -8.98
C LEU A 299 -26.87 -15.87 -8.69
N LYS A 300 -27.37 -14.87 -7.94
CA LYS A 300 -28.80 -14.71 -7.63
C LYS A 300 -29.68 -14.51 -8.87
N LYS A 301 -29.12 -13.99 -9.96
CA LYS A 301 -29.86 -13.79 -11.21
C LYS A 301 -29.83 -15.02 -12.10
N LEU A 302 -28.74 -15.78 -12.06
CA LEU A 302 -28.54 -16.94 -12.90
C LEU A 302 -29.14 -18.22 -12.30
N TYR A 303 -29.09 -18.35 -10.97
CA TYR A 303 -29.45 -19.56 -10.25
C TYR A 303 -30.60 -19.30 -9.27
N THR A 304 -31.75 -19.90 -9.53
CA THR A 304 -32.98 -19.73 -8.73
C THR A 304 -33.23 -20.89 -7.77
N THR A 305 -32.65 -22.07 -8.03
CA THR A 305 -32.81 -23.26 -7.17
C THR A 305 -31.71 -23.35 -6.13
N LYS A 306 -32.01 -23.93 -4.95
CA LYS A 306 -31.00 -24.11 -3.89
C LYS A 306 -29.82 -24.97 -4.34
N GLN A 307 -30.07 -26.01 -5.13
CA GLN A 307 -29.02 -26.92 -5.60
C GLN A 307 -28.05 -26.24 -6.57
N SER A 308 -28.56 -25.47 -7.54
CA SER A 308 -27.71 -24.71 -8.47
C SER A 308 -26.95 -23.59 -7.78
N MET A 309 -27.57 -22.91 -6.81
CA MET A 309 -26.91 -21.92 -5.96
C MET A 309 -25.81 -22.55 -5.11
N SER A 310 -26.05 -23.74 -4.54
CA SER A 310 -25.08 -24.47 -3.73
C SER A 310 -23.83 -24.80 -4.52
N ALA A 311 -24.00 -25.43 -5.70
CA ALA A 311 -22.89 -25.72 -6.60
C ALA A 311 -22.11 -24.44 -6.98
N ALA A 312 -22.80 -23.33 -7.23
CA ALA A 312 -22.15 -22.07 -7.56
C ALA A 312 -21.36 -21.45 -6.40
N LEU A 313 -21.94 -21.40 -5.19
CA LEU A 313 -21.24 -20.87 -4.03
C LEU A 313 -19.99 -21.69 -3.69
N THR A 314 -20.09 -23.02 -3.74
CA THR A 314 -18.96 -23.92 -3.47
C THR A 314 -17.81 -23.70 -4.45
N ARG A 315 -18.12 -23.49 -5.75
CA ARG A 315 -17.12 -23.15 -6.78
C ARG A 315 -16.43 -21.81 -6.55
N HIS A 316 -17.13 -20.83 -5.96
CA HIS A 316 -16.55 -19.51 -5.67
C HIS A 316 -15.89 -19.40 -4.30
N LEU A 317 -16.05 -20.40 -3.42
CA LEU A 317 -15.30 -20.53 -2.17
C LEU A 317 -13.96 -21.28 -2.33
N GLN A 318 -13.59 -21.66 -3.55
CA GLN A 318 -12.24 -22.17 -3.83
C GLN A 318 -11.18 -21.12 -3.54
N PHE A 319 -9.94 -21.58 -3.31
CA PHE A 319 -8.80 -20.70 -3.07
C PHE A 319 -8.72 -19.58 -4.10
N PHE A 320 -8.58 -18.34 -3.61
CA PHE A 320 -8.43 -17.17 -4.47
C PHE A 320 -7.50 -16.16 -3.79
N ASN A 321 -6.45 -15.76 -4.50
CA ASN A 321 -5.51 -14.75 -4.04
C ASN A 321 -4.96 -13.96 -5.22
N THR A 322 -5.26 -12.67 -5.30
CA THR A 322 -4.67 -11.78 -6.29
C THR A 322 -4.67 -10.34 -5.76
N SER A 323 -4.03 -9.43 -6.50
CA SER A 323 -4.05 -8.01 -6.16
C SER A 323 -5.48 -7.47 -6.17
N PRO A 324 -5.95 -6.77 -5.11
CA PRO A 324 -7.29 -6.18 -5.07
C PRO A 324 -7.59 -5.30 -6.30
N TYR A 325 -6.57 -4.64 -6.84
CA TYR A 325 -6.68 -3.76 -7.99
C TYR A 325 -6.99 -4.52 -9.30
N GLY A 326 -6.41 -5.71 -9.47
CA GLY A 326 -6.64 -6.57 -10.63
C GLY A 326 -7.84 -7.52 -10.50
N SER A 327 -8.30 -7.78 -9.26
CA SER A 327 -9.34 -8.77 -8.95
C SER A 327 -10.65 -8.58 -9.72
N THR A 328 -11.00 -7.33 -10.01
CA THR A 328 -12.23 -6.94 -10.72
C THR A 328 -12.30 -7.46 -12.14
N LEU A 329 -11.15 -7.60 -12.82
CA LEU A 329 -11.07 -8.22 -14.13
C LEU A 329 -11.49 -9.69 -14.06
N ILE A 330 -10.93 -10.44 -13.10
CA ILE A 330 -11.25 -11.86 -12.91
C ILE A 330 -12.73 -12.02 -12.53
N LEU A 331 -13.26 -11.16 -11.66
CA LEU A 331 -14.67 -11.14 -11.31
C LEU A 331 -15.56 -10.91 -12.55
N GLY A 332 -15.20 -9.97 -13.43
CA GLY A 332 -15.90 -9.70 -14.68
C GLY A 332 -15.91 -10.92 -15.61
N ILE A 333 -14.74 -11.52 -15.86
CA ILE A 333 -14.60 -12.73 -16.70
C ILE A 333 -15.41 -13.88 -16.11
N THR A 334 -15.30 -14.10 -14.81
CA THR A 334 -16.04 -15.15 -14.10
C THR A 334 -17.55 -14.93 -14.23
N ALA A 335 -18.05 -13.69 -14.10
CA ALA A 335 -19.46 -13.38 -14.28
C ALA A 335 -19.95 -13.68 -15.71
N ALA A 336 -19.12 -13.46 -16.73
CA ALA A 336 -19.44 -13.82 -18.11
C ALA A 336 -19.48 -15.34 -18.31
N MET A 337 -18.53 -16.07 -17.73
CA MET A 337 -18.48 -17.54 -17.80
C MET A 337 -19.66 -18.19 -17.05
N GLU A 338 -20.02 -17.70 -15.87
CA GLU A 338 -21.21 -18.16 -15.13
C GLU A 338 -22.50 -17.92 -15.93
N ALA A 339 -22.61 -16.78 -16.61
CA ALA A 339 -23.76 -16.50 -17.46
C ALA A 339 -23.84 -17.47 -18.66
N ARG A 340 -22.71 -17.88 -19.24
CA ARG A 340 -22.66 -18.91 -20.29
C ARG A 340 -23.05 -20.29 -19.75
N LYS A 341 -22.48 -20.68 -18.60
CA LYS A 341 -22.82 -21.91 -17.89
C LYS A 341 -24.32 -22.00 -17.60
N SER A 342 -24.97 -20.90 -17.22
CA SER A 342 -26.41 -20.92 -16.93
C SER A 342 -27.30 -21.21 -18.15
N LYS A 343 -26.77 -21.12 -19.36
CA LYS A 343 -27.50 -21.31 -20.62
C LYS A 343 -27.14 -22.59 -21.38
N SER A 344 -25.98 -23.19 -21.10
CA SER A 344 -25.48 -24.37 -21.79
C SER A 344 -25.10 -25.43 -20.76
N GLU A 345 -25.72 -26.60 -20.85
CA GLU A 345 -25.41 -27.75 -19.99
C GLU A 345 -24.05 -28.38 -20.34
N ASP A 346 -23.58 -28.21 -21.59
CA ASP A 346 -22.28 -28.70 -22.09
C ASP A 346 -21.10 -27.79 -21.70
N PHE A 347 -21.34 -26.72 -20.92
CA PHE A 347 -20.29 -25.81 -20.50
C PHE A 347 -19.35 -26.49 -19.48
N ASP A 348 -18.06 -26.57 -19.81
CA ASP A 348 -17.04 -27.07 -18.89
C ASP A 348 -16.94 -26.19 -17.63
N GLU A 349 -17.50 -26.68 -16.52
CA GLU A 349 -17.48 -25.99 -15.23
C GLU A 349 -16.06 -25.80 -14.66
N GLU A 350 -15.16 -26.74 -14.93
CA GLU A 350 -13.80 -26.71 -14.42
C GLU A 350 -13.01 -25.55 -15.01
N SER A 351 -13.29 -25.20 -16.28
CA SER A 351 -12.71 -24.03 -16.96
C SER A 351 -12.86 -22.73 -16.16
N ILE A 352 -13.95 -22.55 -15.39
CA ILE A 352 -14.17 -21.35 -14.58
C ILE A 352 -13.09 -21.21 -13.50
N ASN A 353 -12.75 -22.31 -12.84
CA ASN A 353 -11.73 -22.30 -11.80
C ASN A 353 -10.32 -22.22 -12.41
N SER A 354 -10.08 -22.93 -13.52
CA SER A 354 -8.81 -22.87 -14.27
C SER A 354 -8.48 -21.46 -14.76
N VAL A 355 -9.48 -20.70 -15.24
CA VAL A 355 -9.30 -19.30 -15.63
C VAL A 355 -8.98 -18.43 -14.41
N LYS A 356 -9.66 -18.61 -13.27
CA LYS A 356 -9.34 -17.84 -12.05
C LYS A 356 -7.89 -18.11 -11.63
N THR A 357 -7.51 -19.37 -11.47
CA THR A 357 -6.19 -19.78 -10.98
C THR A 357 -5.07 -19.35 -11.93
N GLY A 358 -5.29 -19.48 -13.24
CA GLY A 358 -4.34 -19.02 -14.26
C GLY A 358 -4.10 -17.51 -14.26
N LEU A 359 -5.03 -16.73 -13.72
CA LEU A 359 -4.95 -15.26 -13.72
C LEU A 359 -4.53 -14.64 -12.40
N MET A 360 -4.66 -15.38 -11.29
CA MET A 360 -4.28 -14.90 -9.97
C MET A 360 -2.84 -14.38 -9.93
N GLY A 361 -1.88 -15.19 -10.41
CA GLY A 361 -0.45 -14.87 -10.39
C GLY A 361 -0.05 -13.70 -11.27
N PRO A 362 -0.31 -13.74 -12.60
CA PRO A 362 0.06 -12.66 -13.52
C PRO A 362 -0.54 -11.31 -13.13
N LEU A 363 -1.83 -11.27 -12.76
CA LEU A 363 -2.47 -10.01 -12.35
C LEU A 363 -1.97 -9.52 -11.00
N ALA A 364 -1.67 -10.42 -10.05
CA ALA A 364 -1.08 -10.02 -8.77
C ALA A 364 0.25 -9.30 -8.99
N GLY A 365 1.18 -9.92 -9.73
CA GLY A 365 2.51 -9.33 -9.94
C GLY A 365 2.48 -7.95 -10.60
N VAL A 366 1.66 -7.80 -11.65
CA VAL A 366 1.55 -6.53 -12.40
C VAL A 366 0.91 -5.43 -11.56
N PHE A 367 -0.25 -5.72 -10.96
CA PHE A 367 -0.99 -4.70 -10.23
C PHE A 367 -0.36 -4.36 -8.89
N ASP A 368 0.30 -5.31 -8.23
CA ASP A 368 1.04 -5.00 -7.00
C ASP A 368 2.25 -4.11 -7.30
N SER A 369 3.00 -4.38 -8.36
CA SER A 369 4.11 -3.52 -8.80
C SER A 369 3.63 -2.10 -9.16
N LEU A 370 2.54 -2.01 -9.92
CA LEU A 370 1.97 -0.74 -10.36
C LEU A 370 1.44 0.10 -9.18
N PHE A 371 0.61 -0.48 -8.32
CA PHE A 371 -0.03 0.29 -7.25
C PHE A 371 0.85 0.45 -6.03
N TRP A 372 1.47 -0.62 -5.53
CA TRP A 372 2.31 -0.54 -4.34
C TRP A 372 3.69 0.04 -4.63
N GLY A 373 4.29 -0.33 -5.77
CA GLY A 373 5.61 0.16 -6.15
C GLY A 373 5.60 1.57 -6.73
N THR A 374 4.56 1.96 -7.47
CA THR A 374 4.59 3.22 -8.24
C THR A 374 3.59 4.24 -7.76
N PHE A 375 2.28 3.99 -7.89
CA PHE A 375 1.27 4.99 -7.53
C PHE A 375 1.33 5.39 -6.06
N LYS A 376 1.47 4.42 -5.15
CA LYS A 376 1.63 4.70 -3.71
C LYS A 376 2.85 5.57 -3.44
N VAL A 377 3.99 5.28 -4.08
CA VAL A 377 5.24 6.02 -3.87
C VAL A 377 5.13 7.45 -4.34
N ILE A 378 4.53 7.68 -5.51
CA ILE A 378 4.26 9.02 -6.02
C ILE A 378 3.33 9.77 -5.09
N ALA A 379 2.19 9.16 -4.77
CA ALA A 379 1.21 9.76 -3.87
C ALA A 379 1.87 10.14 -2.54
N ALA A 380 2.61 9.21 -1.93
CA ALA A 380 3.26 9.41 -0.64
C ALA A 380 4.36 10.46 -0.70
N GLY A 381 5.21 10.44 -1.73
CA GLY A 381 6.26 11.45 -1.92
C GLY A 381 5.70 12.86 -2.10
N VAL A 382 4.70 13.00 -2.97
CA VAL A 382 4.01 14.28 -3.18
C VAL A 382 3.30 14.75 -1.91
N GLY A 383 2.46 13.88 -1.33
CA GLY A 383 1.67 14.20 -0.15
C GLY A 383 2.52 14.53 1.07
N ALA A 384 3.55 13.72 1.36
CA ALA A 384 4.46 13.95 2.48
C ALA A 384 5.29 15.24 2.29
N SER A 385 5.78 15.53 1.08
CA SER A 385 6.60 16.74 0.83
C SER A 385 5.87 18.05 1.16
N LEU A 386 4.54 18.07 1.02
CA LEU A 386 3.68 19.20 1.38
C LEU A 386 3.29 19.14 2.86
N ALA A 387 2.94 17.95 3.35
CA ALA A 387 2.43 17.75 4.70
C ALA A 387 3.51 17.95 5.79
N ILE A 388 4.77 17.65 5.52
CA ILE A 388 5.90 17.95 6.45
C ILE A 388 6.00 19.46 6.72
N LYS A 389 5.55 20.30 5.79
CA LYS A 389 5.47 21.77 5.96
C LYS A 389 4.17 22.23 6.63
N GLY A 390 3.36 21.30 7.14
CA GLY A 390 2.05 21.58 7.76
C GLY A 390 0.90 21.79 6.76
N ASN A 391 1.10 21.54 5.46
CA ASN A 391 0.07 21.80 4.46
C ASN A 391 -0.96 20.65 4.36
N VAL A 392 -2.22 20.97 4.66
CA VAL A 392 -3.37 20.05 4.61
C VAL A 392 -3.69 19.53 3.21
N LEU A 393 -3.20 20.20 2.15
CA LEU A 393 -3.31 19.67 0.78
C LEU A 393 -2.49 18.39 0.57
N GLY A 394 -1.47 18.13 1.39
CA GLY A 394 -0.65 16.92 1.29
C GLY A 394 -1.47 15.63 1.38
N PRO A 395 -2.21 15.38 2.48
CA PRO A 395 -3.09 14.22 2.62
C PRO A 395 -4.19 14.12 1.55
N ILE A 396 -4.72 15.25 1.08
CA ILE A 396 -5.75 15.27 0.03
C ILE A 396 -5.17 14.82 -1.31
N LEU A 397 -4.04 15.40 -1.72
CA LEU A 397 -3.36 15.02 -2.96
C LEU A 397 -2.87 13.58 -2.92
N PHE A 398 -2.38 13.11 -1.77
CA PHE A 398 -2.05 11.70 -1.56
C PHE A 398 -3.22 10.78 -1.94
N LEU A 399 -4.42 11.06 -1.40
CA LEU A 399 -5.60 10.27 -1.69
C LEU A 399 -6.05 10.39 -3.14
N LEU A 400 -5.98 11.58 -3.75
CA LEU A 400 -6.42 11.77 -5.13
C LEU A 400 -5.50 11.09 -6.14
N ILE A 401 -4.18 11.25 -5.98
CA ILE A 401 -3.17 10.66 -6.87
C ILE A 401 -3.29 9.13 -6.86
N PHE A 402 -3.59 8.53 -5.71
CA PHE A 402 -3.74 7.09 -5.61
C PHE A 402 -5.14 6.60 -6.02
N ASN A 403 -6.21 7.16 -5.44
CA ASN A 403 -7.55 6.58 -5.54
C ASN A 403 -8.24 6.86 -6.87
N VAL A 404 -7.97 7.98 -7.53
CA VAL A 404 -8.58 8.28 -8.83
C VAL A 404 -8.19 7.23 -9.88
N PRO A 405 -6.90 6.99 -10.18
CA PRO A 405 -6.53 5.96 -11.14
C PRO A 405 -6.92 4.56 -10.66
N HIS A 406 -6.78 4.28 -9.35
CA HIS A 406 -7.18 3.00 -8.74
C HIS A 406 -8.65 2.65 -8.99
N LEU A 407 -9.58 3.51 -8.57
CA LEU A 407 -11.01 3.20 -8.62
C LEU A 407 -11.54 3.22 -10.06
N VAL A 408 -11.04 4.14 -10.90
CA VAL A 408 -11.39 4.19 -12.33
C VAL A 408 -10.96 2.91 -13.02
N LEU A 409 -9.71 2.47 -12.81
CA LEU A 409 -9.18 1.26 -13.41
C LEU A 409 -9.96 0.03 -12.97
N ARG A 410 -10.20 -0.13 -11.65
CA ARG A 410 -11.01 -1.25 -11.13
C ARG A 410 -12.42 -1.29 -11.72
N TYR A 411 -13.06 -0.12 -11.86
CA TYR A 411 -14.37 -0.03 -12.48
C TYR A 411 -14.32 -0.50 -13.94
N GLN A 412 -13.38 0.04 -14.72
CA GLN A 412 -13.22 -0.31 -16.13
C GLN A 412 -12.88 -1.79 -16.32
N LEU A 413 -11.96 -2.34 -15.53
CA LEU A 413 -11.58 -3.75 -15.57
C LEU A 413 -12.76 -4.68 -15.31
N THR A 414 -13.70 -4.30 -14.44
CA THR A 414 -14.93 -5.06 -14.20
C THR A 414 -15.74 -5.24 -15.49
N PHE A 415 -15.93 -4.16 -16.25
CA PHE A 415 -16.69 -4.18 -17.51
C PHE A 415 -15.91 -4.80 -18.66
N ILE A 416 -14.60 -4.53 -18.75
CA ILE A 416 -13.73 -5.13 -19.77
C ILE A 416 -13.71 -6.65 -19.61
N GLY A 417 -13.53 -7.14 -18.38
CA GLY A 417 -13.54 -8.58 -18.10
C GLY A 417 -14.86 -9.24 -18.46
N TYR A 418 -15.97 -8.57 -18.15
CA TYR A 418 -17.30 -9.08 -18.47
C TYR A 418 -17.61 -9.09 -19.98
N ASN A 419 -17.26 -8.03 -20.71
CA ASN A 419 -17.57 -7.91 -22.13
C ASN A 419 -16.62 -8.72 -23.02
N THR A 420 -15.35 -8.83 -22.64
CA THR A 420 -14.27 -9.38 -23.49
C THR A 420 -13.93 -10.83 -23.13
N GLY A 421 -14.30 -11.29 -21.94
CA GLY A 421 -13.99 -12.63 -21.45
C GLY A 421 -12.48 -12.90 -21.43
N THR A 422 -12.07 -14.10 -21.82
CA THR A 422 -10.67 -14.56 -21.81
C THR A 422 -9.79 -13.93 -22.91
N ARG A 423 -10.38 -13.33 -23.95
CA ARG A 423 -9.66 -12.73 -25.10
C ARG A 423 -8.82 -11.52 -24.70
N PHE A 424 -9.23 -10.77 -23.68
CA PHE A 424 -8.44 -9.66 -23.14
C PHE A 424 -7.03 -10.09 -22.71
N LEU A 425 -6.91 -11.32 -22.20
CA LEU A 425 -5.65 -11.85 -21.69
C LEU A 425 -4.76 -12.37 -22.82
N GLN A 426 -5.36 -12.97 -23.84
CA GLN A 426 -4.66 -13.34 -25.07
C GLN A 426 -4.08 -12.09 -25.74
N ASN A 427 -4.85 -11.00 -25.81
CA ASN A 427 -4.37 -9.73 -26.37
C ASN A 427 -3.29 -9.07 -25.51
N LEU A 428 -3.39 -9.15 -24.18
CA LEU A 428 -2.36 -8.63 -23.26
C LEU A 428 -1.05 -9.43 -23.32
N ALA A 429 -1.14 -10.76 -23.47
CA ALA A 429 0.02 -11.63 -23.59
C ALA A 429 0.77 -11.40 -24.92
N LYS A 430 0.05 -11.15 -26.02
CA LYS A 430 0.64 -10.88 -27.34
C LYS A 430 1.33 -9.51 -27.46
N THR A 431 0.96 -8.53 -26.64
CA THR A 431 1.38 -7.12 -26.84
C THR A 431 2.50 -6.65 -25.90
N ASN A 432 3.10 -7.55 -25.12
CA ASN A 432 4.09 -7.23 -24.06
C ASN A 432 3.66 -6.05 -23.16
N VAL A 433 2.35 -5.82 -23.00
CA VAL A 433 1.80 -4.68 -22.23
C VAL A 433 2.17 -4.80 -20.76
N MET A 434 2.28 -6.03 -20.24
CA MET A 434 2.70 -6.28 -18.86
C MET A 434 4.13 -5.79 -18.60
N ASP A 435 5.04 -6.00 -19.55
CA ASP A 435 6.42 -5.50 -19.46
C ASP A 435 6.48 -3.97 -19.59
N LYS A 436 5.68 -3.38 -20.51
CA LYS A 436 5.58 -1.91 -20.64
C LYS A 436 5.11 -1.27 -19.33
N LEU A 437 4.03 -1.80 -18.76
CA LEU A 437 3.47 -1.30 -17.50
C LEU A 437 4.48 -1.45 -16.39
N THR A 438 5.17 -2.59 -16.28
CA THR A 438 6.16 -2.83 -15.22
C THR A 438 7.40 -1.93 -15.35
N VAL A 439 7.96 -1.80 -16.55
CA VAL A 439 9.15 -0.97 -16.81
C VAL A 439 8.84 0.51 -16.66
N GLY A 440 7.76 1.01 -17.28
CA GLY A 440 7.34 2.41 -17.16
C GLY A 440 7.06 2.80 -15.71
N SER A 441 6.40 1.92 -14.96
CA SER A 441 6.16 2.07 -13.52
C SER A 441 7.46 2.13 -12.73
N SER A 442 8.40 1.24 -13.05
CA SER A 442 9.73 1.20 -12.43
C SER A 442 10.54 2.49 -12.65
N ILE A 443 10.54 3.01 -13.88
CA ILE A 443 11.20 4.28 -14.25
C ILE A 443 10.64 5.42 -13.41
N LEU A 444 9.32 5.59 -13.45
CA LEU A 444 8.61 6.65 -12.75
C LEU A 444 8.83 6.58 -11.25
N GLY A 445 8.65 5.41 -10.63
CA GLY A 445 8.85 5.22 -9.20
C GLY A 445 10.29 5.48 -8.78
N LEU A 446 11.29 5.00 -9.53
CA LEU A 446 12.70 5.22 -9.20
C LEU A 446 13.11 6.70 -9.29
N MET A 447 12.64 7.44 -10.29
CA MET A 447 12.89 8.89 -10.37
C MET A 447 12.36 9.61 -9.13
N VAL A 448 11.14 9.25 -8.70
CA VAL A 448 10.50 9.83 -7.53
C VAL A 448 11.25 9.46 -6.24
N ILE A 449 11.65 8.19 -6.07
CA ILE A 449 12.46 7.77 -4.91
C ILE A 449 13.79 8.53 -4.89
N GLY A 450 14.45 8.70 -6.04
CA GLY A 450 15.69 9.49 -6.16
C GLY A 450 15.50 10.95 -5.72
N ALA A 451 14.41 11.58 -6.14
CA ALA A 451 14.05 12.93 -5.71
C ALA A 451 13.77 13.00 -4.20
N MET A 452 13.07 12.00 -3.66
CA MET A 452 12.75 11.92 -2.24
C MET A 452 13.98 11.69 -1.38
N THR A 453 14.93 10.87 -1.83
CA THR A 453 16.24 10.71 -1.18
C THR A 453 16.98 12.04 -1.07
N ALA A 454 16.84 12.93 -2.06
CA ALA A 454 17.48 14.24 -2.06
C ALA A 454 16.74 15.32 -1.23
N THR A 455 15.46 15.11 -0.87
CA THR A 455 14.62 16.20 -0.29
C THR A 455 13.93 15.86 1.02
N LEU A 456 13.66 14.59 1.29
CA LEU A 456 12.81 14.16 2.41
C LEU A 456 13.61 13.50 3.55
N MET A 457 14.95 13.49 3.47
CA MET A 457 15.85 13.17 4.57
C MET A 457 16.69 14.40 4.91
N ASN A 458 16.46 14.99 6.07
CA ASN A 458 17.21 16.15 6.54
C ASN A 458 18.34 15.70 7.48
N ILE A 459 19.43 15.22 6.91
CA ILE A 459 20.61 14.75 7.65
C ILE A 459 21.84 15.47 7.11
N THR A 460 22.57 16.10 8.01
CA THR A 460 23.78 16.86 7.69
C THR A 460 24.92 16.48 8.62
N THR A 461 26.15 16.89 8.28
CA THR A 461 27.32 16.76 9.16
C THR A 461 27.73 18.14 9.68
N PRO A 462 27.65 18.42 10.99
CA PRO A 462 28.01 19.73 11.55
C PRO A 462 29.52 19.90 11.77
N ILE A 463 30.34 18.89 11.42
CA ILE A 463 31.80 18.90 11.59
C ILE A 463 32.41 20.09 10.84
N THR A 464 33.09 20.99 11.55
CA THR A 464 33.87 22.08 10.97
C THR A 464 35.32 21.65 10.77
N LEU A 465 35.90 21.99 9.62
CA LEU A 465 37.30 21.75 9.30
C LEU A 465 38.03 23.10 9.24
N GLY A 466 38.76 23.42 10.32
CA GLY A 466 39.47 24.69 10.48
C GLY A 466 39.41 25.22 11.91
N SER A 467 40.19 26.24 12.22
CA SER A 467 40.33 26.79 13.58
C SER A 467 39.81 28.22 13.74
N ASP A 468 39.18 28.81 12.70
CA ASP A 468 38.76 30.21 12.66
C ASP A 468 37.28 30.38 12.25
N ASP A 469 36.73 31.61 12.37
CA ASP A 469 35.36 32.01 11.97
C ASP A 469 35.03 31.81 10.47
N THR A 470 36.01 31.37 9.66
CA THR A 470 35.86 31.00 8.24
C THR A 470 35.90 29.49 7.99
N ALA A 471 35.92 28.67 9.05
CA ALA A 471 36.00 27.21 8.93
C ALA A 471 34.85 26.66 8.08
N ALA A 472 35.21 26.01 6.97
CA ALA A 472 34.24 25.33 6.12
C ALA A 472 33.69 24.10 6.85
N THR A 473 32.38 23.88 6.78
CA THR A 473 31.79 22.64 7.27
C THR A 473 32.12 21.50 6.30
N LEU A 474 32.29 20.28 6.82
CA LEU A 474 32.43 19.07 6.00
C LEU A 474 31.25 18.96 5.01
N GLN A 475 30.04 19.33 5.46
CA GLN A 475 28.85 19.41 4.62
C GLN A 475 29.05 20.31 3.40
N SER A 476 29.62 21.50 3.55
CA SER A 476 29.84 22.44 2.44
C SER A 476 30.81 21.88 1.38
N ILE A 477 31.82 21.11 1.81
CA ILE A 477 32.77 20.45 0.90
C ILE A 477 32.06 19.31 0.14
N LEU A 478 31.28 18.50 0.85
CA LEU A 478 30.50 17.42 0.23
C LEU A 478 29.49 17.95 -0.78
N ASP A 479 28.80 19.05 -0.45
CA ASP A 479 27.80 19.68 -1.33
C ASP A 479 28.40 20.29 -2.59
N GLN A 480 29.69 20.69 -2.58
CA GLN A 480 30.40 21.11 -3.80
C GLN A 480 30.67 19.95 -4.76
N ILE A 481 30.86 18.73 -4.23
CA ILE A 481 31.08 17.53 -5.05
C ILE A 481 29.73 17.00 -5.53
N VAL A 482 28.87 16.58 -4.60
CA VAL A 482 27.51 16.11 -4.86
C VAL A 482 26.60 16.53 -3.70
N PRO A 483 25.65 17.46 -3.91
CA PRO A 483 24.66 17.81 -2.91
C PRO A 483 23.87 16.58 -2.43
N ASN A 484 23.62 16.49 -1.13
CA ASN A 484 22.85 15.40 -0.51
C ASN A 484 23.50 13.99 -0.64
N ILE A 485 24.83 13.92 -0.72
CA ILE A 485 25.55 12.64 -0.78
C ILE A 485 25.34 11.76 0.47
N ILE A 486 25.12 12.37 1.64
CA ILE A 486 24.87 11.65 2.90
C ILE A 486 23.53 10.90 2.85
N PRO A 487 22.38 11.55 2.57
CA PRO A 487 21.12 10.86 2.30
C PRO A 487 21.23 9.74 1.25
N LEU A 488 21.95 9.99 0.16
CA LEU A 488 22.19 9.00 -0.89
C LEU A 488 22.92 7.76 -0.35
N GLY A 489 24.06 7.98 0.31
CA GLY A 489 24.87 6.92 0.90
C GLY A 489 24.09 6.11 1.94
N LEU A 490 23.33 6.77 2.80
CA LEU A 490 22.50 6.09 3.80
C LEU A 490 21.42 5.22 3.14
N THR A 491 20.74 5.73 2.12
CA THR A 491 19.71 4.98 1.38
C THR A 491 20.30 3.70 0.77
N PHE A 492 21.46 3.79 0.11
CA PHE A 492 22.11 2.63 -0.49
C PHE A 492 22.70 1.67 0.54
N LEU A 493 23.18 2.17 1.67
CA LEU A 493 23.65 1.35 2.79
C LEU A 493 22.49 0.53 3.38
N THR A 494 21.34 1.16 3.64
CA THR A 494 20.14 0.46 4.11
C THR A 494 19.65 -0.53 3.04
N PHE A 495 19.64 -0.14 1.78
CA PHE A 495 19.27 -1.01 0.65
C PHE A 495 20.16 -2.25 0.54
N TYR A 496 21.46 -2.12 0.77
CA TYR A 496 22.39 -3.25 0.81
C TYR A 496 22.00 -4.28 1.88
N PHE A 497 21.63 -3.82 3.09
CA PHE A 497 21.21 -4.72 4.15
C PHE A 497 19.81 -5.31 3.93
N VAL A 498 18.89 -4.56 3.31
CA VAL A 498 17.60 -5.10 2.86
C VAL A 498 17.82 -6.25 1.87
N LYS A 499 18.74 -6.09 0.91
CA LYS A 499 19.11 -7.17 -0.04
C LYS A 499 19.74 -8.39 0.63
N LYS A 500 20.32 -8.25 1.81
CA LYS A 500 20.79 -9.37 2.64
C LYS A 500 19.67 -10.05 3.44
N ASN A 501 18.40 -9.75 3.15
CA ASN A 501 17.23 -10.27 3.85
C ASN A 501 17.23 -9.97 5.36
N MET A 502 17.88 -8.88 5.79
CA MET A 502 17.76 -8.42 7.17
C MET A 502 16.33 -7.97 7.44
N LYS A 503 15.76 -8.37 8.58
CA LYS A 503 14.39 -7.99 8.93
C LYS A 503 14.29 -6.46 9.02
N PRO A 504 13.25 -5.84 8.44
CA PRO A 504 13.07 -4.38 8.48
C PRO A 504 13.08 -3.80 9.90
N THR A 505 12.59 -4.58 10.88
CA THR A 505 12.60 -4.19 12.30
C THR A 505 14.01 -3.93 12.84
N TRP A 506 14.98 -4.79 12.53
CA TRP A 506 16.37 -4.62 12.95
C TRP A 506 17.06 -3.46 12.25
N LEU A 507 16.76 -3.24 10.97
CA LEU A 507 17.29 -2.10 10.22
C LEU A 507 16.79 -0.78 10.77
N LEU A 508 15.51 -0.72 11.14
CA LEU A 508 14.92 0.45 11.76
C LEU A 508 15.61 0.76 13.11
N LEU A 509 15.73 -0.24 13.99
CA LEU A 509 16.44 -0.08 15.26
C LEU A 509 17.90 0.34 15.05
N GLY A 510 18.58 -0.22 14.04
CA GLY A 510 19.93 0.17 13.66
C GLY A 510 20.02 1.65 13.25
N LEU A 511 19.11 2.12 12.40
CA LEU A 511 19.05 3.54 12.00
C LEU A 511 18.78 4.46 13.19
N LEU A 512 17.91 4.05 14.12
CA LEU A 512 17.66 4.80 15.35
C LEU A 512 18.94 4.94 16.18
N VAL A 513 19.64 3.83 16.43
CA VAL A 513 20.87 3.82 17.22
C VAL A 513 21.97 4.63 16.55
N VAL A 514 22.17 4.46 15.24
CA VAL A 514 23.20 5.19 14.49
C VAL A 514 22.93 6.70 14.49
N GLY A 515 21.68 7.13 14.26
CA GLY A 515 21.35 8.55 14.29
C GLY A 515 21.45 9.16 15.69
N PHE A 516 21.05 8.40 16.71
CA PHE A 516 21.16 8.83 18.10
C PHE A 516 22.63 8.98 18.53
N LEU A 517 23.47 7.99 18.26
CA LEU A 517 24.90 8.06 18.56
C LEU A 517 25.62 9.11 17.70
N GLY A 518 25.25 9.23 16.43
CA GLY A 518 25.79 10.24 15.52
C GLY A 518 25.51 11.66 15.99
N SER A 519 24.34 11.90 16.59
CA SER A 519 24.00 13.18 17.22
C SER A 519 24.86 13.46 18.45
N ILE A 520 24.99 12.49 19.36
CA ILE A 520 25.78 12.63 20.60
C ILE A 520 27.26 12.87 20.31
N LEU A 521 27.79 12.24 19.26
CA LEU A 521 29.17 12.41 18.83
C LEU A 521 29.36 13.66 17.95
N HIS A 522 28.32 14.46 17.72
CA HIS A 522 28.32 15.62 16.81
C HIS A 522 28.81 15.30 15.39
N ILE A 523 28.58 14.06 14.94
CA ILE A 523 28.89 13.61 13.57
C ILE A 523 27.70 13.91 12.66
N LEU A 524 26.48 13.81 13.17
CA LEU A 524 25.22 14.01 12.42
C LEU A 524 24.33 15.05 13.10
N ALA A 525 23.60 15.83 12.30
CA ALA A 525 22.63 16.83 12.72
C ALA A 525 21.37 16.84 11.84
#